data_AF-A0AAW6KMZ5-F1
#
_entry.id   AF-A0AAW6KMZ5-F1
#
_cell.length_a   1.000
_cell.length_b   1.000
_cell.length_c   1.000
_cell.angle_alpha   90.00
_cell.angle_beta   90.00
_cell.angle_gamma   90.00
#
_symmetry.space_group_name_H-M   'P 1'
#
loop_
_entity.id
_entity.type
_entity.pdbx_description
1 polymer ?
#
loop_
_entity_poly.entity_id
_entity_poly.type
_entity_poly.pdbx_seq_one_letter_code
_entity_poly.pdbx_strand_id
1 'polypeptide(L)' 'MDITPFLSRSGSEPLYQQLYAFFKRSIHSGYIKPGTKLPSKRMLAKHLNISLTT' A
#
# COMPACT_ATOMS: atom_id res chain seq x y z
N MET A 1 -14.30 0.33 1.88
CA MET A 1 -13.17 1.28 1.94
C MET A 1 -12.01 0.65 1.23
N ASP A 2 -11.66 1.15 0.06
CA ASP A 2 -10.52 0.63 -0.71
C ASP A 2 -9.23 1.21 -0.14
N ILE A 3 -8.40 0.34 0.45
CA ILE A 3 -7.09 0.72 1.00
C ILE A 3 -6.11 0.75 -0.17
N THR A 4 -6.01 1.91 -0.82
CA THR A 4 -5.14 2.13 -1.97
C THR A 4 -4.14 3.24 -1.66
N PRO A 5 -2.84 2.93 -1.49
CA PRO A 5 -1.81 3.95 -1.31
C PRO A 5 -1.58 4.76 -2.58
N PHE A 6 -1.16 6.01 -2.42
CA PHE A 6 -0.54 6.75 -3.50
C PHE A 6 0.96 6.42 -3.54
N LEU A 7 1.48 6.05 -4.71
CA LEU A 7 2.90 5.76 -4.92
C LEU A 7 3.49 6.75 -5.92
N SER A 8 4.61 7.37 -5.55
CA SER A 8 5.38 8.23 -6.44
C SER A 8 6.46 7.44 -7.17
N ARG A 9 6.39 7.41 -8.50
CA ARG A 9 7.41 6.74 -9.35
C ARG A 9 8.61 7.63 -9.68
N SER A 10 8.47 8.94 -9.49
CA SER A 10 9.53 9.93 -9.73
C SER A 10 10.35 10.25 -8.47
N GLY A 11 10.01 9.65 -7.32
CA GLY A 11 10.71 9.85 -6.06
C GLY A 11 12.00 9.03 -5.97
N SER A 12 12.88 9.44 -5.05
CA SER A 12 14.12 8.72 -4.70
C SER A 12 13.87 7.43 -3.90
N GLU A 13 12.66 7.26 -3.35
CA GLU A 13 12.31 6.12 -2.51
C GLU A 13 11.70 4.98 -3.35
N PRO A 14 12.21 3.74 -3.26
CA PRO A 14 11.61 2.57 -3.89
C PRO A 14 10.12 2.36 -3.57
N LEU A 15 9.36 1.88 -4.56
CA LEU A 15 7.91 1.65 -4.42
C LEU A 15 7.54 0.72 -3.26
N TYR A 16 8.36 -0.30 -2.99
CA TYR A 16 8.11 -1.23 -1.89
C TYR A 16 8.24 -0.55 -0.51
N GLN A 17 9.16 0.42 -0.38
CA GLN A 17 9.34 1.18 0.87
C GLN A 17 8.19 2.14 1.09
N GLN A 18 7.75 2.83 0.02
CA GLN A 18 6.56 3.69 0.08
C GLN A 18 5.30 2.90 0.46
N LEU A 19 5.15 1.68 -0.08
CA LEU A 19 4.05 0.78 0.26
C LEU A 19 4.08 0.41 1.74
N TYR A 20 5.24 0.00 2.24
CA TYR A 20 5.46 -0.34 3.64
C TYR A 20 5.16 0.85 4.56
N ALA A 21 5.70 2.03 4.25
CA ALA A 21 5.51 3.25 5.02
C ALA A 21 4.03 3.65 5.11
N PHE A 22 3.29 3.53 4.02
CA PHE A 22 1.84 3.76 4.00
C PHE A 22 1.10 2.82 4.95
N PHE A 23 1.33 1.51 4.86
CA PHE A 23 0.63 0.55 5.72
C PHE A 23 1.00 0.74 7.19
N LYS A 24 2.28 0.94 7.49
CA LYS A 24 2.75 1.25 8.84
C LYS A 24 2.04 2.48 9.40
N ARG A 25 2.05 3.60 8.68
CA ARG A 25 1.38 4.83 9.14
C ARG A 25 -0.12 4.65 9.28
N SER A 26 -0.75 3.92 8.37
CA SER A 26 -2.19 3.66 8.38
C SER A 26 -2.62 2.79 9.57
N ILE A 27 -1.80 1.82 9.96
CA ILE A 27 -2.03 1.01 11.17
C ILE A 27 -1.83 1.86 12.43
N HIS A 28 -0.71 2.60 12.51
CA HIS A 28 -0.41 3.44 13.68
C HIS A 28 -1.41 4.58 13.90
N SER A 29 -1.95 5.16 12.83
CA SER A 29 -2.98 6.20 12.90
C SER A 29 -4.38 5.67 13.19
N GLY A 30 -4.57 4.35 13.22
CA GLY A 30 -5.89 3.71 13.41
C GLY A 30 -6.78 3.76 12.17
N TYR A 31 -6.28 4.21 11.02
CA TYR A 31 -6.99 4.16 9.74
C TYR A 31 -7.25 2.71 9.31
N ILE A 32 -6.26 1.83 9.48
CA ILE A 32 -6.43 0.38 9.34
C ILE A 32 -6.56 -0.20 10.75
N LYS A 33 -7.79 -0.57 11.11
CA LYS A 33 -8.06 -1.21 12.40
C LYS A 33 -7.67 -2.69 12.34
N PRO A 34 -7.31 -3.31 13.48
CA PRO A 34 -7.16 -4.75 13.58
C PRO A 34 -8.40 -5.48 13.02
N GLY A 35 -8.19 -6.53 12.24
CA GLY A 35 -9.26 -7.28 11.59
C GLY A 35 -9.82 -6.66 10.30
N THR A 36 -9.35 -5.48 9.89
CA THR A 36 -9.73 -4.88 8.60
C THR A 36 -9.21 -5.77 7.46
N LYS A 37 -10.11 -6.16 6.55
CA LYS A 37 -9.71 -6.91 5.35
C LYS A 37 -8.88 -6.03 4.43
N LEU A 38 -7.64 -6.45 4.20
CA LEU A 38 -6.77 -5.82 3.23
C LEU A 38 -7.06 -6.32 1.82
N PRO A 39 -6.77 -5.51 0.79
CA PRO A 39 -6.77 -5.99 -0.58
C PRO A 39 -5.74 -7.12 -0.75
N SER A 40 -6.05 -8.08 -1.61
CA SER A 40 -5.06 -9.11 -1.96
C SER A 40 -3.87 -8.47 -2.68
N LYS A 41 -2.70 -9.12 -2.63
CA LYS A 41 -1.51 -8.70 -3.39
C LYS A 41 -1.81 -8.43 -4.86
N ARG A 42 -2.64 -9.28 -5.48
CA ARG A 42 -3.07 -9.16 -6.88
C ARG A 42 -3.95 -7.94 -7.14
N MET A 43 -4.94 -7.71 -6.29
CA MET A 43 -5.86 -6.58 -6.43
C MET A 43 -5.11 -5.26 -6.21
N LEU A 44 -4.25 -5.21 -5.19
CA LEU A 44 -3.41 -4.05 -4.89
C LEU A 44 -2.44 -3.75 -6.03
N ALA A 45 -1.73 -4.75 -6.54
CA ALA A 45 -0.83 -4.61 -7.69
C ALA A 45 -1.57 -4.10 -8.94
N LYS A 46 -2.78 -4.62 -9.21
CA LYS A 46 -3.64 -4.16 -10.30
C LYS A 46 -4.08 -2.71 -10.13
N HIS A 47 -4.47 -2.30 -8.92
CA HIS A 47 -4.91 -0.93 -8.63
C HIS A 47 -3.76 0.08 -8.71
N LEU A 48 -2.56 -0.32 -8.27
CA LEU A 48 -1.36 0.54 -8.27
C LEU A 48 -0.56 0.45 -9.59
N ASN A 49 -0.97 -0.44 -10.49
CA ASN A 49 -0.32 -0.75 -11.76
C ASN A 49 1.17 -1.13 -11.58
N ILE A 50 1.51 -1.88 -10.52
CA ILE A 50 2.87 -2.32 -10.17
C ILE A 50 3.02 -3.84 -10.37
N SER A 51 4.27 -4.32 -10.48
CA SER A 51 4.53 -5.77 -10.53
C SER A 51 4.10 -6.43 -9.22
N LEU A 52 3.67 -7.69 -9.31
CA LEU A 52 3.28 -8.48 -8.14
C LEU A 52 4.45 -8.79 -7.19
N THR A 53 5.68 -8.70 -7.69
CA THR A 53 6.93 -9.02 -6.98
C THR A 53 7.60 -7.80 -6.34
N THR A 54 6.99 -6.62 -6.45
CA THR A 54 7.50 -5.37 -5.86
C THR A 54 7.26 -5.37 -4.36
#